data_AF-A0A534XLY2-F1
#
_entry.id   AF-A0A534XLY2-F1
#
_cell.length_a   1.000
_cell.length_b   1.000
_cell.length_c   1.000
_cell.angle_alpha   90.00
_cell.angle_beta   90.00
_cell.angle_gamma   90.00
#
_symmetry.space_group_name_H-M   'P 1'
#
loop_
_entity.id
_entity.type
_entity.pdbx_description
1 polymer ?
#
loop_
_entity_poly.entity_id
_entity_poly.type
_entity_poly.pdbx_seq_one_letter_code
_entity_poly.pdbx_strand_id
1 'polypeptide(L)'
;MAELLGIPRTRWPLALAMVVLLAFALSWLQGRFDASDAKRAIAAAMSWKPGGTQSIFDFLAARGEGDPQCTGKVVSQLLGDVEVRCSTPRQPGIGYEFRVLLDGRRPPRAANTAAELLVAAMVHQ
;
A
#
# COMPACT_ATOMS: atom_id res chain seq x y z
N MET A 1 38.36 -1.80 -22.51
CA MET A 1 37.07 -1.57 -21.80
C MET A 1 36.15 -0.54 -22.49
N ALA A 2 36.54 0.10 -23.61
CA ALA A 2 35.69 1.05 -24.36
C ALA A 2 35.10 0.50 -25.68
N GLU A 3 35.51 -0.71 -26.11
CA GLU A 3 35.08 -1.30 -27.39
C GLU A 3 33.83 -2.19 -27.30
N LEU A 4 33.36 -2.54 -26.10
CA LEU A 4 32.25 -3.50 -25.96
C LEU A 4 30.87 -2.94 -26.36
N LEU A 5 30.76 -1.62 -26.63
CA LEU A 5 29.49 -0.96 -26.95
C LEU A 5 29.48 -0.21 -28.29
N GLY A 6 30.60 -0.06 -28.99
CA GLY A 6 30.63 0.55 -30.35
C GLY A 6 30.07 1.98 -30.48
N ILE A 7 29.92 2.74 -29.38
CA ILE A 7 29.37 4.10 -29.40
C ILE A 7 30.51 5.12 -29.56
N PRO A 8 30.52 5.94 -30.63
CA PRO A 8 31.52 7.00 -30.78
C PRO A 8 31.44 8.01 -29.63
N ARG A 9 32.59 8.38 -29.05
CA ARG A 9 32.72 9.26 -27.85
C ARG A 9 31.90 10.55 -27.93
N THR A 10 31.69 11.08 -29.12
CA THR A 10 30.89 12.29 -29.38
C THR A 10 29.39 12.12 -29.06
N ARG A 11 28.86 10.89 -29.03
CA ARG A 11 27.44 10.59 -28.78
C ARG A 11 27.13 10.14 -27.36
N TRP A 12 28.15 9.98 -26.52
CA TRP A 12 28.01 9.65 -25.10
C TRP A 12 27.08 10.58 -24.31
N PRO A 13 27.14 11.92 -24.45
CA PRO A 13 26.23 12.78 -23.69
C PRO A 13 24.76 12.55 -24.06
N LEU A 14 24.50 12.25 -25.33
CA LEU A 14 23.15 11.97 -25.82
C LEU A 14 22.64 10.61 -25.32
N ALA A 15 23.50 9.60 -25.31
CA ALA A 15 23.20 8.29 -24.73
C ALA A 15 22.90 8.39 -23.22
N LEU A 16 23.72 9.15 -22.46
CA LEU A 16 23.47 9.41 -21.04
C LEU A 16 22.15 10.16 -20.81
N ALA A 17 21.87 11.19 -21.61
CA ALA A 17 20.62 11.94 -21.53
C ALA A 17 19.40 11.05 -21.78
N MET A 18 19.46 10.14 -22.76
CA MET A 18 18.39 9.17 -23.01
C MET A 18 18.18 8.21 -21.83
N VAL A 19 19.26 7.71 -21.22
CA VAL A 19 19.16 6.81 -20.05
C VAL A 19 18.55 7.54 -18.85
N VAL A 20 18.98 8.77 -18.58
CA VAL A 20 18.43 9.59 -17.49
C VAL A 20 16.94 9.88 -17.73
N LEU A 21 16.58 10.24 -18.96
CA LEU A 21 15.18 10.52 -19.32
C LEU A 21 14.30 9.27 -19.18
N LEU A 22 14.82 8.11 -19.61
CA LEU A 22 14.12 6.84 -19.44
C LEU A 22 13.94 6.49 -17.96
N ALA A 23 15.01 6.62 -17.15
CA ALA A 23 14.94 6.38 -15.71
C ALA A 23 13.92 7.30 -15.02
N PHE A 24 13.90 8.59 -15.39
CA PHE A 24 12.93 9.54 -14.87
C PHE A 24 11.49 9.17 -15.24
N ALA A 25 11.24 8.83 -16.52
CA ALA A 25 9.92 8.42 -16.99
C ALA A 25 9.43 7.15 -16.28
N LEU A 26 10.30 6.16 -16.06
CA LEU A 26 9.98 4.94 -15.33
C LEU A 26 9.65 5.22 -13.87
N SER A 27 10.46 6.02 -13.18
CA SER A 27 10.18 6.44 -11.79
C SER A 27 8.87 7.20 -11.66
N TRP A 28 8.57 8.08 -12.61
CA TRP A 28 7.31 8.82 -12.64
C TRP A 28 6.11 7.89 -12.82
N LEU A 29 6.22 6.92 -13.73
CA LEU A 29 5.16 5.95 -14.00
C LEU A 29 4.95 5.02 -12.80
N GLN A 30 6.03 4.53 -12.19
CA GLN A 30 5.98 3.71 -10.97
C GLN A 30 5.29 4.44 -9.83
N GLY A 31 5.64 5.72 -9.58
CA GLY A 31 4.99 6.50 -8.53
C GLY A 31 3.48 6.67 -8.73
N ARG A 32 3.00 6.74 -9.98
CA ARG A 32 1.56 6.78 -10.25
C ARG A 32 0.87 5.44 -10.01
N PHE A 33 1.51 4.32 -10.34
CA PHE A 33 0.98 3.00 -10.04
C PHE A 33 0.92 2.77 -8.53
N ASP A 34 2.00 3.09 -7.79
CA ASP A 34 2.03 2.94 -6.33
C ASP A 34 0.92 3.74 -5.64
N ALA A 35 0.64 4.96 -6.10
CA ALA A 35 -0.44 5.78 -5.56
C ALA A 35 -1.84 5.21 -5.88
N SER A 36 -2.03 4.63 -7.07
CA SER A 36 -3.28 3.97 -7.45
C SER A 36 -3.51 2.69 -6.65
N ASP A 37 -2.46 1.90 -6.50
CA ASP A 37 -2.46 0.63 -5.77
C ASP A 37 -2.68 0.85 -4.28
N ALA A 38 -2.04 1.87 -3.69
CA ALA A 38 -2.30 2.29 -2.32
C ALA A 38 -3.78 2.67 -2.10
N LYS A 39 -4.39 3.44 -3.02
CA LYS A 39 -5.81 3.79 -2.93
C LYS A 39 -6.73 2.57 -3.01
N ARG A 40 -6.44 1.64 -3.93
CA ARG A 40 -7.21 0.38 -4.06
C ARG A 40 -7.09 -0.48 -2.81
N ALA A 41 -5.89 -0.59 -2.25
CA ALA A 41 -5.66 -1.35 -1.02
C ALA A 41 -6.38 -0.74 0.17
N ILE A 42 -6.32 0.59 0.34
CA ILE A 42 -7.05 1.29 1.40
C ILE A 42 -8.56 1.07 1.24
N ALA A 43 -9.11 1.18 0.03
CA ALA A 43 -10.52 0.91 -0.23
C ALA A 43 -10.90 -0.54 0.12
N ALA A 44 -10.08 -1.52 -0.27
CA ALA A 44 -10.30 -2.92 0.05
C ALA A 44 -10.25 -3.16 1.57
N ALA A 45 -9.26 -2.59 2.28
CA ALA A 45 -9.16 -2.67 3.73
C ALA A 45 -10.35 -2.02 4.45
N MET A 46 -10.81 -0.84 3.99
CA MET A 46 -11.95 -0.15 4.57
C MET A 46 -13.27 -0.89 4.33
N SER A 47 -13.43 -1.52 3.16
CA SER A 47 -14.61 -2.32 2.83
C SER A 47 -14.62 -3.71 3.50
N TRP A 48 -13.51 -4.11 4.11
CA TRP A 48 -13.38 -5.45 4.68
C TRP A 48 -14.25 -5.58 5.93
N LYS A 49 -15.04 -6.67 5.95
CA LYS A 49 -15.94 -7.04 7.05
C LYS A 49 -15.44 -8.33 7.73
N PRO A 50 -14.50 -8.24 8.68
CA PRO A 50 -14.14 -9.40 9.48
C PRO A 50 -15.37 -9.84 10.29
N GLY A 51 -15.84 -11.07 10.07
CA GLY A 51 -17.10 -11.58 10.65
C GLY A 51 -18.36 -11.32 9.80
N GLY A 52 -18.25 -10.63 8.66
CA GLY A 52 -19.33 -10.51 7.65
C GLY A 52 -20.43 -9.47 7.94
N THR A 53 -20.55 -8.98 9.17
CA THR A 53 -21.63 -8.08 9.59
C THR A 53 -21.29 -6.60 9.40
N GLN A 54 -20.17 -6.14 9.96
CA GLN A 54 -19.77 -4.73 9.98
C GLN A 54 -18.35 -4.53 9.44
N SER A 55 -18.06 -3.36 8.86
CA SER A 55 -16.69 -3.03 8.46
C SER A 55 -15.82 -2.67 9.66
N ILE A 56 -14.50 -2.71 9.49
CA ILE A 56 -13.56 -2.25 10.53
C ILE A 56 -13.85 -0.79 10.92
N PHE A 57 -14.23 0.04 9.95
CA PHE A 57 -14.60 1.43 10.19
C PHE A 57 -15.86 1.53 11.07
N ASP A 58 -16.91 0.78 10.74
CA ASP A 58 -18.16 0.79 11.52
C ASP A 58 -17.90 0.34 12.97
N PHE A 59 -17.03 -0.65 13.16
CA PHE A 59 -16.66 -1.13 14.48
C PHE A 59 -15.87 -0.09 15.29
N LEU A 60 -14.91 0.60 14.66
CA LEU A 60 -14.15 1.69 15.29
C LEU A 60 -15.05 2.91 15.60
N ALA A 61 -15.99 3.22 14.70
CA ALA A 61 -16.99 4.27 14.89
C ALA A 61 -17.94 3.93 16.04
N ALA A 62 -18.42 2.68 16.13
CA ALA A 62 -19.24 2.20 17.25
C ALA A 62 -18.50 2.25 18.60
N ARG A 63 -17.16 2.13 18.58
CA ARG A 63 -16.29 2.34 19.74
C ARG A 63 -16.09 3.81 20.13
N GLY A 64 -16.59 4.76 19.33
CA GLY A 64 -16.42 6.20 19.56
C GLY A 64 -14.99 6.69 19.32
N GLU A 65 -14.21 5.98 18.50
CA GLU A 65 -12.82 6.35 18.21
C GLU A 65 -12.68 7.42 17.11
N GLY A 66 -13.77 7.71 16.40
CA GLY A 66 -13.83 8.67 15.28
C GLY A 66 -13.34 8.07 13.95
N ASP A 67 -13.33 8.88 12.90
CA ASP A 67 -12.95 8.43 11.55
C ASP A 67 -11.46 8.05 11.48
N PRO A 68 -11.12 6.76 11.23
CA PRO A 68 -9.73 6.34 11.05
C PRO A 68 -9.08 7.00 9.84
N GLN A 69 -7.86 7.50 10.05
CA GLN A 69 -6.99 7.95 8.97
C GLN A 69 -6.13 6.78 8.53
N CYS A 70 -6.34 6.32 7.29
CA CYS A 70 -5.58 5.22 6.71
C CYS A 70 -4.57 5.73 5.68
N THR A 71 -3.36 5.20 5.74
CA THR A 71 -2.28 5.41 4.77
C THR A 71 -1.87 4.06 4.21
N GLY A 72 -1.57 4.01 2.91
CA GLY A 72 -1.18 2.78 2.21
C GLY A 72 0.26 2.89 1.75
N LYS A 73 1.05 1.84 1.97
CA LYS A 73 2.42 1.70 1.49
C LYS A 73 2.56 0.39 0.73
N VAL A 74 2.99 0.46 -0.53
CA VAL A 74 3.26 -0.74 -1.33
C VAL A 74 4.52 -1.41 -0.79
N VAL A 75 4.38 -2.66 -0.32
CA VAL A 75 5.49 -3.44 0.25
C VAL A 75 6.08 -4.38 -0.81
N SER A 76 5.26 -4.87 -1.74
CA SER A 76 5.73 -5.70 -2.86
C SER A 76 4.94 -5.42 -4.14
N GLN A 77 5.61 -4.80 -5.13
CA GLN A 77 5.05 -4.58 -6.47
C GLN A 77 4.84 -5.89 -7.25
N LEU A 78 5.65 -6.92 -6.98
CA LEU A 78 5.57 -8.19 -7.72
C LEU A 78 4.37 -9.05 -7.30
N LEU A 79 3.98 -8.98 -6.02
CA LEU A 79 2.86 -9.74 -5.45
C LEU A 79 1.60 -8.89 -5.27
N GLY A 80 1.68 -7.58 -5.51
CA GLY A 80 0.60 -6.64 -5.23
C GLY A 80 0.25 -6.58 -3.74
N ASP A 81 1.25 -6.78 -2.86
CA ASP A 81 1.06 -6.75 -1.41
C ASP A 81 1.24 -5.30 -0.92
N VAL A 82 0.15 -4.75 -0.38
CA VAL A 82 0.09 -3.38 0.11
C VAL A 82 -0.24 -3.40 1.59
N GLU A 83 0.59 -2.72 2.36
CA GLU A 83 0.37 -2.52 3.78
C GLU A 83 -0.44 -1.25 3.99
N VAL A 84 -1.59 -1.39 4.63
CA VAL A 84 -2.49 -0.30 5.00
C VAL A 84 -2.37 -0.10 6.50
N ARG A 85 -1.94 1.09 6.90
CA ARG A 85 -1.85 1.50 8.29
C ARG A 85 -2.93 2.52 8.59
N CYS A 86 -3.81 2.20 9.52
CA CYS A 86 -4.89 3.06 9.99
C CYS A 86 -4.64 3.49 11.44
N SER A 87 -4.90 4.75 11.76
CA SER A 87 -4.92 5.25 13.13
C SER A 87 -6.21 6.02 13.39
N THR A 88 -6.67 6.06 14.64
CA THR A 88 -7.89 6.80 15.01
C THR A 88 -7.54 8.11 15.71
N PRO A 89 -8.36 9.17 15.56
CA PRO A 89 -8.15 10.45 16.22
C PRO A 89 -8.06 10.33 17.75
N ARG A 90 -8.82 9.39 18.32
CA ARG A 90 -8.85 9.15 19.76
C ARG A 90 -7.61 8.40 20.27
N GLN A 91 -6.99 7.57 19.43
CA GLN A 91 -5.80 6.79 19.76
C GLN A 91 -4.75 6.86 18.64
N PRO A 92 -4.16 8.04 18.38
CA PRO A 92 -3.21 8.21 17.28
C PRO A 92 -1.91 7.42 17.47
N GLY A 93 -1.60 7.05 18.71
CA GLY A 93 -0.45 6.19 19.05
C GLY A 93 -0.65 4.70 18.72
N ILE A 94 -1.88 4.26 18.48
CA ILE A 94 -2.18 2.88 18.09
C ILE A 94 -2.39 2.86 16.57
N GLY A 95 -1.40 2.31 15.86
CA GLY A 95 -1.52 2.01 14.44
C GLY A 95 -2.06 0.60 14.25
N TYR A 96 -3.15 0.46 13.51
CA TYR A 96 -3.65 -0.82 13.03
C TYR A 96 -3.08 -1.09 11.64
N GLU A 97 -2.38 -2.20 11.46
CA GLU A 97 -1.73 -2.54 10.20
C GLU A 97 -2.40 -3.74 9.56
N PHE A 98 -2.71 -3.62 8.27
CA PHE A 98 -3.37 -4.63 7.46
C PHE A 98 -2.60 -4.86 6.17
N ARG A 99 -2.34 -6.12 5.82
CA ARG A 99 -1.83 -6.50 4.49
C ARG A 99 -2.97 -6.83 3.57
N VAL A 100 -2.98 -6.16 2.42
CA VAL A 100 -3.98 -6.31 1.38
C VAL A 100 -3.29 -6.82 0.12
N LEU A 101 -3.76 -7.96 -0.37
CA LEU A 101 -3.35 -8.47 -1.66
C LEU A 101 -4.29 -7.90 -2.73
N LEU A 102 -3.75 -7.15 -3.68
CA LEU A 102 -4.53 -6.46 -4.72
C LEU A 102 -5.15 -7.40 -5.76
N ASP A 103 -4.84 -8.70 -5.71
CA ASP A 103 -5.42 -9.71 -6.59
C ASP A 103 -6.91 -9.99 -6.29
N GLY A 104 -7.43 -9.49 -5.16
CA GLY A 104 -8.80 -9.69 -4.71
C GLY A 104 -9.15 -11.14 -4.37
N ARG A 105 -8.19 -12.07 -4.47
CA ARG A 105 -8.41 -13.50 -4.20
C ARG A 105 -8.36 -13.82 -2.73
N ARG A 106 -7.65 -13.00 -1.95
CA ARG A 106 -7.49 -13.19 -0.51
C ARG A 106 -8.07 -12.00 0.24
N PRO A 107 -8.78 -12.25 1.35
CA PRO A 107 -9.19 -11.17 2.23
C PRO A 107 -7.94 -10.47 2.81
N PRO A 108 -8.06 -9.19 3.17
CA PRO A 108 -7.04 -8.52 3.96
C PRO A 108 -6.70 -9.29 5.23
N ARG A 109 -5.46 -9.15 5.71
CA ARG A 109 -4.96 -9.83 6.91
C ARG A 109 -4.40 -8.81 7.88
N ALA A 110 -4.65 -9.01 9.18
CA ALA A 110 -3.97 -8.23 10.20
C ALA A 110 -2.44 -8.47 10.13
N ALA A 111 -1.67 -7.40 10.28
CA ALA A 111 -0.21 -7.42 10.17
C ALA A 111 0.50 -7.05 11.48
N ASN A 112 -0.26 -6.60 12.49
CA ASN A 112 0.26 -6.32 13.82
C ASN A 112 -0.72 -6.72 14.92
N THR A 113 -0.23 -6.79 16.16
CA THR A 113 -1.01 -7.27 17.32
C THR A 113 -2.26 -6.43 17.58
N ALA A 114 -2.21 -5.11 17.38
CA ALA A 114 -3.37 -4.24 17.55
C ALA A 114 -4.49 -4.58 16.54
N ALA A 115 -4.13 -4.79 15.27
CA ALA A 115 -5.07 -5.21 14.23
C ALA A 115 -5.58 -6.64 14.45
N GLU A 116 -4.75 -7.55 14.93
CA GLU A 116 -5.16 -8.93 15.27
C GLU A 116 -6.21 -8.93 16.39
N LEU A 117 -5.98 -8.17 17.46
CA LEU A 117 -6.94 -8.02 18.57
C LEU A 117 -8.25 -7.37 18.10
N LEU A 118 -8.18 -6.40 17.20
CA LEU A 118 -9.35 -5.76 16.62
C LEU A 118 -10.19 -6.75 15.80
N VAL A 119 -9.53 -7.50 14.90
CA VAL A 119 -10.19 -8.50 14.07
C VAL A 119 -10.77 -9.64 14.92
N ALA A 120 -10.04 -10.11 15.93
CA ALA A 120 -10.53 -11.12 16.86
C ALA A 120 -11.78 -10.65 17.62
N ALA A 121 -11.80 -9.40 18.07
CA ALA A 121 -12.97 -8.82 18.74
C ALA A 121 -14.20 -8.74 17.82
N MET A 122 -14.01 -8.56 16.51
CA MET A 122 -15.10 -8.52 15.53
C MET A 122 -15.63 -9.90 15.14
N VAL A 123 -14.78 -10.92 15.11
CA VAL A 123 -15.16 -12.31 14.74
C VAL A 123 -15.87 -13.05 15.87
N HIS A 124 -15.63 -12.66 17.12
CA HIS A 124 -16.24 -13.28 18.31
C HIS A 124 -17.54 -12.62 18.80
N GLN A 125 -18.11 -11.68 18.04
CA GLN A 125 -19.46 -11.14 18.25
C GLN A 125 -20.50 -11.99 17.53
#